data_AF-A0A938S8Z3-F1
#
_entry.id   AF-A0A938S8Z3-F1
#
_cell.length_a   1.000
_cell.length_b   1.000
_cell.length_c   1.000
_cell.angle_alpha   90.00
_cell.angle_beta   90.00
_cell.angle_gamma   90.00
#
_symmetry.space_group_name_H-M   'P 1'
#
loop_
_entity.id
_entity.type
_entity.pdbx_description
1 polymer ?
#
loop_
_entity_poly.entity_id
_entity_poly.type
_entity_poly.pdbx_seq_one_letter_code
_entity_poly.pdbx_strand_id
1 'polypeptide(L)'
;MGLMKPPSEKAADLNVPPGWEEAAATLASKPGTCLVIGAMDCGKSSFCLYLVRRLCRSRKRTALVDCDVGQSTLGPPTAIGLKLFKSAPATLDDIHPPFMAFVGSTSPEGHLLQALAGCKRMVERAAALSADVTVVDTTGFVAGPAARALKLQKAQLLAPNAVIGIQRGHEIEHLLTALEAQGASVIRLKSSPSARSRSIEERKRNREQRFHGYFANAKPVTLPFAQTPIGEFGPGMGVRLDDGTVRVLSAALGATVQYAERRGGELFLIVAGSVSETAPARLKADVKADALIIASATDYENAVVALNDAQMNVLGLGVIRAFHPADGEAEVWAPGDVGKQTRSLTLGAARILPSGEELPKGARFRFV
;
A
#
# COMPACT_ATOMS: atom_id res chain seq x y z
N MET A 1 -26.60 -23.67 28.37
CA MET A 1 -25.12 -23.67 28.36
C MET A 1 -24.66 -22.31 27.86
N GLY A 2 -24.23 -21.43 28.77
CA GLY A 2 -23.88 -20.05 28.46
C GLY A 2 -22.60 -19.97 27.64
N LEU A 3 -22.67 -19.34 26.46
CA LEU A 3 -21.51 -19.06 25.63
C LEU A 3 -20.62 -18.06 26.37
N MET A 4 -19.43 -18.53 26.76
CA MET A 4 -18.38 -17.73 27.38
C MET A 4 -17.98 -16.63 26.40
N LYS A 5 -18.26 -15.36 26.75
CA LYS A 5 -17.68 -14.22 26.04
C LYS A 5 -16.14 -14.33 26.12
N PRO A 6 -15.41 -14.06 25.02
CA PRO A 6 -13.97 -13.95 25.10
C PRO A 6 -13.62 -12.83 26.09
N PRO A 7 -12.52 -12.96 26.84
CA PRO A 7 -12.14 -11.97 27.83
C PRO A 7 -11.95 -10.62 27.13
N SER A 8 -12.66 -9.59 27.60
CA SER A 8 -12.39 -8.22 27.20
C SER A 8 -10.93 -7.93 27.57
N GLU A 9 -10.08 -7.72 26.57
CA GLU A 9 -8.75 -7.16 26.78
C GLU A 9 -8.93 -5.80 27.46
N LYS A 10 -8.81 -5.78 28.79
CA LYS A 10 -8.57 -4.54 29.52
C LYS A 10 -7.38 -3.91 28.84
N ALA A 11 -7.54 -2.68 28.34
CA ALA A 11 -6.45 -1.89 27.81
C ALA A 11 -5.29 -1.99 28.82
N ALA A 12 -4.25 -2.74 28.48
CA ALA A 12 -3.06 -2.85 29.31
C ALA A 12 -2.65 -1.42 29.67
N ASP A 13 -2.43 -1.15 30.96
CA ASP A 13 -1.97 0.15 31.46
C ASP A 13 -0.71 0.54 30.69
N LEU A 14 -0.92 1.28 29.61
CA LEU A 14 0.15 1.78 28.78
C LEU A 14 0.86 2.77 29.69
N ASN A 15 2.07 2.47 30.14
CA ASN A 15 2.86 3.43 30.89
C ASN A 15 3.12 4.63 29.96
N VAL A 16 2.30 5.66 30.08
CA VAL A 16 2.30 6.84 29.22
C VAL A 16 3.47 7.73 29.65
N PRO A 17 4.51 7.89 28.81
CA PRO A 17 5.60 8.80 29.14
C PRO A 17 5.08 10.25 29.22
N PRO A 18 5.56 11.08 30.17
CA PRO A 18 5.11 12.47 30.32
C PRO A 18 5.15 13.28 29.01
N GLY A 19 6.19 13.10 28.19
CA GLY A 19 6.32 13.79 26.91
C GLY A 19 5.22 13.48 25.89
N TRP A 20 4.49 12.37 26.04
CA TRP A 20 3.34 12.07 25.18
C TRP A 20 2.15 12.99 25.49
N GLU A 21 1.95 13.33 26.76
CA GLU A 21 0.86 14.21 27.20
C GLU A 21 1.13 15.65 26.75
N GLU A 22 2.37 16.13 26.87
CA GLU A 22 2.79 17.45 26.39
C GLU A 22 2.62 17.57 24.86
N ALA A 23 3.01 16.54 24.11
CA ALA A 23 2.81 16.49 22.66
C ALA A 23 1.31 16.51 22.30
N ALA A 24 0.49 15.74 23.02
CA ALA A 24 -0.96 15.72 22.79
C ALA A 24 -1.61 17.08 23.09
N ALA A 25 -1.22 17.75 24.18
CA ALA A 25 -1.70 19.09 24.52
C ALA A 25 -1.32 20.13 23.45
N THR A 26 -0.07 20.08 22.97
CA THR A 26 0.42 20.94 21.89
C THR A 26 -0.42 20.76 20.63
N LEU A 27 -0.64 19.51 20.21
CA LEU A 27 -1.43 19.18 19.01
C LEU A 27 -2.92 19.49 19.16
N ALA A 28 -3.47 19.42 20.38
CA ALA A 28 -4.84 19.84 20.64
C ALA A 28 -5.03 21.36 20.48
N SER A 29 -4.00 22.15 20.83
CA SER A 29 -4.00 23.61 20.73
C SER A 29 -3.73 24.13 19.31
N LYS A 30 -3.03 23.35 18.48
CA LYS A 30 -2.71 23.68 17.08
C LYS A 30 -3.16 22.55 16.15
N PRO A 31 -4.47 22.49 15.81
CA PRO A 31 -4.99 21.45 14.94
C PRO A 31 -4.37 21.50 13.55
N GLY A 32 -4.35 20.35 12.87
CA GLY A 32 -3.75 20.19 11.55
C GLY A 32 -3.08 18.83 11.37
N THR A 33 -2.11 18.75 10.47
CA THR A 33 -1.42 17.49 10.16
C THR A 33 -0.21 17.27 11.05
N CYS A 34 -0.14 16.11 11.69
CA CYS A 34 0.97 15.67 12.53
C CYS A 34 1.65 14.46 11.90
N LEU A 35 2.93 14.57 11.58
CA LEU A 35 3.71 13.48 10.99
C LEU A 35 4.53 12.76 12.06
N VAL A 36 4.35 11.45 12.23
CA VAL A 36 5.09 10.66 13.24
C VAL A 36 6.20 9.86 12.56
N ILE A 37 7.45 10.12 12.93
CA ILE A 37 8.67 9.50 12.38
C ILE A 37 9.43 8.77 13.48
N GLY A 38 9.98 7.62 13.15
CA GLY A 38 10.76 6.81 14.08
C GLY A 38 11.12 5.47 13.46
N ALA A 39 12.20 4.87 13.97
CA ALA A 39 12.64 3.56 13.54
C ALA A 39 11.58 2.48 13.82
N MET A 40 11.84 1.26 13.36
CA MET A 40 11.01 0.12 13.72
C MET A 40 11.02 -0.09 15.25
N ASP A 41 9.89 -0.50 15.80
CA ASP A 41 9.74 -0.88 17.22
C ASP A 41 10.11 0.22 18.25
N CYS A 42 9.97 1.50 17.90
CA CYS A 42 10.10 2.62 18.85
C CYS A 42 8.76 3.06 19.49
N GLY A 43 7.66 2.37 19.17
CA GLY A 43 6.34 2.65 19.74
C GLY A 43 5.47 3.66 18.98
N LYS A 44 5.77 3.97 17.72
CA LYS A 44 4.99 4.91 16.88
C LYS A 44 3.49 4.63 16.84
N SER A 45 3.10 3.40 16.49
CA SER A 45 1.69 3.05 16.37
C SER A 45 0.97 3.13 17.72
N SER A 46 1.64 2.74 18.81
CA SER A 46 1.11 2.92 20.17
C SER A 46 0.92 4.40 20.52
N PHE A 47 1.89 5.25 20.18
CA PHE A 47 1.78 6.70 20.36
C PHE A 47 0.64 7.29 19.53
N CYS A 48 0.50 6.90 18.25
CA CYS A 48 -0.56 7.37 17.37
C CYS A 48 -1.95 7.02 17.91
N LEU A 49 -2.14 5.78 18.40
CA LEU A 49 -3.39 5.34 19.01
C LEU A 49 -3.69 6.09 20.31
N TYR A 50 -2.68 6.30 21.17
CA TYR A 50 -2.81 7.12 22.36
C TYR A 50 -3.24 8.55 21.98
N LEU A 51 -2.56 9.17 21.02
CA LEU A 51 -2.82 10.53 20.57
C LEU A 51 -4.24 10.68 20.01
N VAL A 52 -4.69 9.75 19.16
CA VAL A 52 -6.07 9.72 18.65
C VAL A 52 -7.08 9.69 19.81
N ARG A 53 -6.88 8.83 20.82
CA ARG A 53 -7.76 8.74 21.99
C ARG A 53 -7.78 10.04 22.79
N ARG A 54 -6.62 10.66 23.05
CA ARG A 54 -6.52 11.93 23.83
C ARG A 54 -7.19 13.08 23.09
N LEU A 55 -6.94 13.23 21.78
CA LEU A 55 -7.52 14.30 20.96
C LEU A 55 -9.04 14.16 20.85
N CYS A 56 -9.54 12.94 20.66
CA CYS A 56 -10.99 12.69 20.65
C CYS A 56 -11.65 13.02 22.00
N ARG A 57 -11.00 12.70 23.13
CA ARG A 57 -11.48 13.10 24.48
C ARG A 57 -11.49 14.63 24.65
N SER A 58 -10.61 15.33 23.96
CA SER A 58 -10.58 16.80 23.85
C SER A 58 -11.53 17.35 22.79
N ARG A 59 -12.52 16.54 22.36
CA ARG A 59 -13.55 16.86 21.36
C ARG A 59 -13.01 17.24 19.97
N LYS A 60 -11.81 16.74 19.60
CA LYS A 60 -11.25 16.90 18.24
C LYS A 60 -11.61 15.70 17.37
N ARG A 61 -12.15 15.97 16.18
CA ARG A 61 -12.32 14.99 15.11
C ARG A 61 -10.94 14.62 14.59
N THR A 62 -10.48 13.41 14.90
CA THR A 62 -9.10 13.02 14.64
C THR A 62 -9.05 11.96 13.56
N ALA A 63 -8.33 12.20 12.49
CA ALA A 63 -8.02 11.18 11.49
C ALA A 63 -6.71 10.48 11.81
N LEU A 64 -6.66 9.16 11.61
CA LEU A 64 -5.43 8.38 11.58
C LEU A 64 -5.18 7.93 10.14
N VAL A 65 -4.05 8.34 9.58
CA VAL A 65 -3.51 7.85 8.31
C VAL A 65 -2.36 6.92 8.64
N ASP A 66 -2.58 5.62 8.45
CA ASP A 66 -1.57 4.61 8.69
C ASP A 66 -0.84 4.28 7.39
N CYS A 67 0.40 4.75 7.30
CA CYS A 67 1.25 4.54 6.14
C CYS A 67 2.15 3.30 6.27
N ASP A 68 2.06 2.51 7.34
CA ASP A 68 2.90 1.32 7.47
C ASP A 68 2.36 0.16 6.62
N VAL A 69 2.75 0.15 5.35
CA VAL A 69 2.35 -0.88 4.38
C VAL A 69 2.81 -2.30 4.73
N GLY A 70 3.74 -2.46 5.68
CA GLY A 70 4.23 -3.75 6.13
C GLY A 70 3.53 -4.23 7.39
N GLN A 71 3.29 -3.36 8.37
CA GLN A 71 2.73 -3.73 9.67
C GLN A 71 1.48 -2.91 10.04
N SER A 72 0.69 -2.49 9.06
CA SER A 72 -0.49 -1.63 9.21
C SER A 72 -1.41 -2.01 10.36
N THR A 73 -1.72 -1.08 11.25
CA THR A 73 -2.70 -1.25 12.33
C THR A 73 -4.14 -1.09 11.83
N LEU A 74 -4.35 -0.33 10.75
CA LEU A 74 -5.68 -0.08 10.19
C LEU A 74 -6.10 -1.14 9.14
N GLY A 75 -5.28 -1.32 8.11
CA GLY A 75 -5.69 -2.02 6.88
C GLY A 75 -4.96 -3.34 6.66
N PRO A 76 -5.27 -4.03 5.54
CA PRO A 76 -4.43 -5.12 5.06
C PRO A 76 -3.02 -4.60 4.77
N PRO A 77 -1.99 -5.47 4.83
CA PRO A 77 -0.67 -5.11 4.33
C PRO A 77 -0.75 -4.66 2.86
N THR A 78 0.25 -3.91 2.40
CA THR A 78 0.36 -3.26 1.07
C THR A 78 -0.51 -2.04 0.83
N ALA A 79 -1.33 -1.64 1.80
CA ALA A 79 -2.17 -0.46 1.73
C ALA A 79 -1.83 0.58 2.80
N ILE A 80 -2.13 1.84 2.49
CA ILE A 80 -2.21 2.94 3.45
C ILE A 80 -3.68 3.07 3.84
N GLY A 81 -3.98 3.00 5.13
CA GLY A 81 -5.35 3.12 5.65
C GLY A 81 -5.66 4.53 6.16
N LEU A 82 -6.91 4.95 6.06
CA LEU A 82 -7.44 6.15 6.69
C LEU A 82 -8.69 5.81 7.50
N LYS A 83 -8.75 6.32 8.74
CA LYS A 83 -9.96 6.34 9.55
C LYS A 83 -10.16 7.67 10.25
N LEU A 84 -11.38 8.21 10.20
CA LEU A 84 -11.80 9.35 11.01
C LEU A 84 -12.47 8.88 12.31
N PHE A 85 -12.01 9.40 13.44
CA PHE A 85 -12.56 9.18 14.76
C PHE A 85 -13.30 10.44 15.24
N LYS A 86 -14.60 10.29 15.49
CA LYS A 86 -15.44 11.35 16.09
C LYS A 86 -15.48 11.27 17.62
N SER A 87 -15.14 10.12 18.17
CA SER A 87 -15.04 9.82 19.59
C SER A 87 -13.89 8.85 19.81
N ALA A 88 -13.37 8.77 21.05
CA ALA A 88 -12.28 7.87 21.36
C ALA A 88 -12.71 6.41 21.09
N PRO A 89 -11.92 5.60 20.36
CA PRO A 89 -12.26 4.20 20.11
C PRO A 89 -12.26 3.41 21.42
N ALA A 90 -13.30 2.60 21.62
CA ALA A 90 -13.46 1.77 22.80
C ALA A 90 -12.47 0.59 22.78
N THR A 91 -12.35 -0.08 21.63
CA THR A 91 -11.42 -1.19 21.41
C THR A 91 -10.50 -0.93 20.21
N LEU A 92 -9.48 -1.78 20.03
CA LEU A 92 -8.65 -1.76 18.81
C LEU A 92 -9.37 -2.44 17.63
N ASP A 93 -10.31 -3.35 17.89
CA ASP A 93 -11.10 -4.02 16.84
C ASP A 93 -12.09 -3.07 16.16
N ASP A 94 -12.45 -1.97 16.83
CA ASP A 94 -13.25 -0.89 16.23
C ASP A 94 -12.48 -0.12 15.14
N ILE A 95 -11.24 -0.48 14.85
CA ILE A 95 -10.31 0.28 14.02
C ILE A 95 -10.17 -0.36 12.62
N HIS A 96 -11.25 -0.35 11.84
CA HIS A 96 -11.21 -0.70 10.41
C HIS A 96 -11.28 0.57 9.53
N PRO A 97 -10.39 0.76 8.53
CA PRO A 97 -10.34 1.94 7.70
C PRO A 97 -11.41 1.87 6.61
N PRO A 98 -12.33 2.86 6.55
CA PRO A 98 -13.25 2.97 5.41
C PRO A 98 -12.58 3.38 4.10
N PHE A 99 -11.34 3.90 4.15
CA PHE A 99 -10.63 4.39 2.97
C PHE A 99 -9.20 3.87 2.94
N MET A 100 -8.74 3.53 1.74
CA MET A 100 -7.39 3.04 1.52
C MET A 100 -6.77 3.64 0.26
N ALA A 101 -5.43 3.69 0.24
CA ALA A 101 -4.64 3.84 -0.96
C ALA A 101 -3.70 2.64 -1.10
N PHE A 102 -3.57 2.11 -2.30
CA PHE A 102 -2.76 0.94 -2.56
C PHE A 102 -1.31 1.32 -2.88
N VAL A 103 -0.36 0.65 -2.21
CA VAL A 103 1.08 0.76 -2.50
C VAL A 103 1.58 -0.49 -3.21
N GLY A 104 0.94 -1.64 -2.99
CA GLY A 104 1.25 -2.88 -3.70
C GLY A 104 2.50 -3.60 -3.23
N SER A 105 3.12 -3.16 -2.13
CA SER A 105 4.29 -3.82 -1.54
C SER A 105 4.29 -3.69 -0.03
N THR A 106 4.87 -4.68 0.65
CA THR A 106 5.02 -4.70 2.12
C THR A 106 6.22 -3.88 2.61
N SER A 107 6.94 -3.23 1.68
CA SER A 107 7.98 -2.23 1.93
C SER A 107 7.77 -1.06 0.96
N PRO A 108 7.97 0.20 1.39
CA PRO A 108 7.90 1.33 0.47
C PRO A 108 9.07 1.37 -0.53
N GLU A 109 10.15 0.62 -0.29
CA GLU A 109 11.28 0.54 -1.22
C GLU A 109 10.85 0.01 -2.60
N GLY A 110 11.30 0.68 -3.67
CA GLY A 110 10.83 0.46 -5.04
C GLY A 110 9.43 0.99 -5.34
N HIS A 111 8.71 1.53 -4.34
CA HIS A 111 7.32 1.99 -4.46
C HIS A 111 7.12 3.38 -3.80
N LEU A 112 8.16 4.22 -3.85
CA LEU A 112 8.17 5.52 -3.15
C LEU A 112 7.08 6.47 -3.67
N LEU A 113 6.84 6.47 -4.99
CA LEU A 113 5.83 7.32 -5.63
C LEU A 113 4.42 6.94 -5.15
N GLN A 114 4.10 5.65 -5.16
CA GLN A 114 2.82 5.11 -4.70
C GLN A 114 2.63 5.41 -3.21
N ALA A 115 3.69 5.23 -2.39
CA ALA A 115 3.65 5.53 -0.96
C ALA A 115 3.49 7.04 -0.64
N LEU A 116 4.03 7.93 -1.47
CA LEU A 116 3.86 9.39 -1.36
C LEU A 116 2.45 9.81 -1.80
N ALA A 117 2.05 9.42 -3.00
CA ALA A 117 0.75 9.77 -3.58
C ALA A 117 -0.40 9.22 -2.74
N GLY A 118 -0.32 7.96 -2.29
CA GLY A 118 -1.33 7.36 -1.42
C GLY A 118 -1.44 8.06 -0.07
N CYS A 119 -0.30 8.43 0.54
CA CYS A 119 -0.27 9.19 1.78
C CYS A 119 -0.94 10.56 1.63
N LYS A 120 -0.60 11.31 0.57
CA LYS A 120 -1.19 12.62 0.29
C LYS A 120 -2.70 12.52 0.08
N ARG A 121 -3.15 11.56 -0.74
CA ARG A 121 -4.58 11.31 -1.00
C ARG A 121 -5.35 11.00 0.29
N MET A 122 -4.79 10.23 1.20
CA MET A 122 -5.44 9.92 2.48
C MET A 122 -5.48 11.14 3.42
N VAL A 123 -4.45 11.98 3.44
CA VAL A 123 -4.47 13.24 4.22
C VAL A 123 -5.49 14.23 3.63
N GLU A 124 -5.57 14.36 2.30
CA GLU A 124 -6.59 15.19 1.65
C GLU A 124 -8.00 14.68 1.89
N ARG A 125 -8.19 13.36 1.84
CA ARG A 125 -9.47 12.74 2.20
C ARG A 125 -9.82 12.99 3.66
N ALA A 126 -8.86 12.96 4.58
CA ALA A 126 -9.09 13.32 5.99
C ALA A 126 -9.58 14.78 6.13
N ALA A 127 -8.98 15.71 5.39
CA ALA A 127 -9.41 17.11 5.35
C ALA A 127 -10.82 17.26 4.74
N ALA A 128 -11.12 16.55 3.65
CA ALA A 128 -12.47 16.52 3.04
C ALA A 128 -13.54 15.95 4.01
N LEU A 129 -13.13 15.04 4.91
CA LEU A 129 -13.96 14.53 5.99
C LEU A 129 -13.96 15.45 7.22
N SER A 130 -13.45 16.68 7.10
CA SER A 130 -13.36 17.70 8.15
C SER A 130 -12.72 17.20 9.44
N ALA A 131 -11.58 16.51 9.33
CA ALA A 131 -10.73 16.23 10.47
C ALA A 131 -10.13 17.52 11.02
N ASP A 132 -10.20 17.71 12.34
CA ASP A 132 -9.49 18.80 13.03
C ASP A 132 -7.99 18.49 13.08
N VAL A 133 -7.64 17.22 13.35
CA VAL A 133 -6.26 16.75 13.43
C VAL A 133 -6.09 15.50 12.58
N THR A 134 -5.04 15.45 11.77
CA THR A 134 -4.65 14.25 11.01
C THR A 134 -3.32 13.72 11.52
N VAL A 135 -3.35 12.60 12.22
CA VAL A 135 -2.17 11.87 12.69
C VAL A 135 -1.71 10.93 11.59
N VAL A 136 -0.48 11.12 11.10
CA VAL A 136 0.11 10.29 10.05
C VAL A 136 1.15 9.37 10.69
N ASP A 137 0.78 8.11 10.91
CA ASP A 137 1.72 7.06 11.34
C ASP A 137 2.53 6.60 10.12
N THR A 138 3.86 6.62 10.23
CA THR A 138 4.75 6.30 9.11
C THR A 138 5.51 5.00 9.32
N THR A 139 5.96 4.41 8.21
CA THR A 139 6.82 3.21 8.24
C THR A 139 8.07 3.40 9.11
N GLY A 140 8.60 2.31 9.65
CA GLY A 140 9.94 2.30 10.27
C GLY A 140 11.12 2.44 9.30
N PHE A 141 10.88 2.76 8.02
CA PHE A 141 11.88 2.91 6.98
C PHE A 141 12.58 4.28 7.10
N VAL A 142 13.65 4.33 7.88
CA VAL A 142 14.35 5.59 8.26
C VAL A 142 15.83 5.64 7.85
N ALA A 143 16.41 4.50 7.46
CA ALA A 143 17.83 4.37 7.13
C ALA A 143 18.07 4.23 5.62
N GLY A 144 19.16 4.83 5.12
CA GLY A 144 19.54 4.81 3.71
C GLY A 144 18.98 5.97 2.87
N PRO A 145 19.52 6.21 1.66
CA PRO A 145 19.13 7.33 0.80
C PRO A 145 17.64 7.35 0.44
N ALA A 146 17.08 6.20 0.06
CA ALA A 146 15.65 6.08 -0.30
C ALA A 146 14.72 6.41 0.88
N ALA A 147 15.07 5.98 2.09
CA ALA A 147 14.31 6.31 3.30
C ALA A 147 14.35 7.80 3.62
N ARG A 148 15.53 8.43 3.51
CA ARG A 148 15.67 9.88 3.67
C ARG A 148 14.82 10.64 2.66
N ALA A 149 14.93 10.29 1.38
CA ALA A 149 14.12 10.90 0.32
C ALA A 149 12.63 10.77 0.62
N LEU A 150 12.14 9.58 0.97
CA LEU A 150 10.73 9.35 1.28
C LEU A 150 10.23 10.22 2.45
N LYS A 151 10.98 10.30 3.55
CA LYS A 151 10.54 11.03 4.76
C LYS A 151 10.55 12.53 4.54
N LEU A 152 11.60 13.07 3.91
CA LEU A 152 11.69 14.49 3.60
C LEU A 152 10.61 14.91 2.60
N GLN A 153 10.41 14.14 1.53
CA GLN A 153 9.36 14.42 0.54
C GLN A 153 7.95 14.28 1.13
N LYS A 154 7.71 13.33 2.04
CA LYS A 154 6.44 13.27 2.78
C LYS A 154 6.20 14.53 3.60
N ALA A 155 7.19 15.01 4.34
CA ALA A 155 7.03 16.22 5.13
C ALA A 155 6.78 17.45 4.24
N GLN A 156 7.52 17.60 3.15
CA GLN A 156 7.31 18.70 2.19
C GLN A 156 5.92 18.65 1.56
N LEU A 157 5.50 17.48 1.07
CA LEU A 157 4.21 17.30 0.39
C LEU A 157 3.00 17.50 1.31
N LEU A 158 3.15 17.11 2.59
CA LEU A 158 2.06 17.20 3.58
C LEU A 158 2.05 18.51 4.35
N ALA A 159 3.16 19.26 4.35
CA ALA A 159 3.36 20.48 5.14
C ALA A 159 2.80 20.36 6.58
N PRO A 160 3.29 19.39 7.38
CA PRO A 160 2.71 19.12 8.69
C PRO A 160 2.96 20.29 9.66
N ASN A 161 1.97 20.56 10.51
CA ASN A 161 2.08 21.55 11.58
C ASN A 161 3.07 21.13 12.67
N ALA A 162 3.27 19.82 12.84
CA ALA A 162 4.24 19.25 13.74
C ALA A 162 4.79 17.92 13.20
N VAL A 163 6.06 17.66 13.51
CA VAL A 163 6.72 16.38 13.28
C VAL A 163 7.10 15.79 14.62
N ILE A 164 6.59 14.60 14.93
CA ILE A 164 6.94 13.87 16.15
C ILE A 164 8.04 12.86 15.80
N GLY A 165 9.24 13.06 16.36
CA GLY A 165 10.35 12.13 16.23
C GLY A 165 10.44 11.21 17.44
N ILE A 166 10.20 9.91 17.27
CA ILE A 166 10.30 8.91 18.35
C ILE A 166 11.55 8.05 18.14
N GLN A 167 12.47 8.09 19.10
CA GLN A 167 13.77 7.40 19.00
C GLN A 167 14.28 6.89 20.35
N ARG A 168 15.17 5.90 20.30
CA ARG A 168 15.89 5.37 21.47
C ARG A 168 17.20 6.12 21.70
N GLY A 169 17.92 6.41 20.63
CA GLY A 169 19.16 7.19 20.61
C GLY A 169 19.06 8.29 19.58
N HIS A 170 19.92 8.24 18.56
CA HIS A 170 20.01 9.25 17.50
C HIS A 170 19.71 8.68 16.11
N GLU A 171 19.04 7.52 16.03
CA GLU A 171 18.87 6.74 14.80
C GLU A 171 18.00 7.43 13.72
N ILE A 172 17.34 8.54 14.05
CA ILE A 172 16.57 9.36 13.10
C ILE A 172 17.00 10.83 13.09
N GLU A 173 18.06 11.22 13.80
CA GLU A 173 18.45 12.65 13.89
C GLU A 173 18.84 13.24 12.54
N HIS A 174 19.36 12.43 11.62
CA HIS A 174 19.61 12.85 10.24
C HIS A 174 18.34 13.27 9.48
N LEU A 175 17.16 12.79 9.90
CA LEU A 175 15.87 13.23 9.37
C LEU A 175 15.38 14.47 10.11
N LEU A 176 15.39 14.42 11.45
CA LEU A 176 14.83 15.48 12.28
C LEU A 176 15.57 16.80 12.09
N THR A 177 16.90 16.76 12.09
CA THR A 177 17.75 17.95 11.86
C THR A 177 17.45 18.58 10.50
N ALA A 178 17.29 17.75 9.45
CA ALA A 178 16.99 18.24 8.11
C ALA A 178 15.59 18.87 8.02
N LEU A 179 14.61 18.33 8.75
CA LEU A 179 13.25 18.88 8.80
C LEU A 179 13.19 20.20 9.58
N GLU A 180 13.92 20.32 10.69
CA GLU A 180 14.05 21.59 11.43
C GLU A 180 14.72 22.67 10.59
N ALA A 181 15.78 22.32 9.87
CA ALA A 181 16.45 23.24 8.94
C ALA A 181 15.51 23.70 7.81
N GLN A 182 14.48 22.92 7.48
CA GLN A 182 13.41 23.28 6.54
C GLN A 182 12.22 24.01 7.21
N GLY A 183 12.32 24.34 8.49
CA GLY A 183 11.31 25.10 9.24
C GLY A 183 10.20 24.26 9.87
N ALA A 184 10.31 22.93 9.90
CA ALA A 184 9.31 22.08 10.56
C ALA A 184 9.39 22.21 12.09
N SER A 185 8.22 22.25 12.75
CA SER A 185 8.13 22.18 14.21
C SER A 185 8.34 20.73 14.68
N VAL A 186 9.56 20.39 15.09
CA VAL A 186 9.91 19.03 15.55
C VAL A 186 9.74 18.89 17.06
N ILE A 187 9.06 17.82 17.49
CA ILE A 187 8.95 17.39 18.88
C ILE A 187 9.65 16.03 19.01
N ARG A 188 10.74 15.98 19.78
CA ARG A 188 11.50 14.74 20.02
C ARG A 188 10.96 14.02 21.26
N LEU A 189 10.57 12.76 21.09
CA LEU A 189 10.10 11.88 22.16
C LEU A 189 11.04 10.69 22.31
N LYS A 190 11.25 10.27 23.56
CA LYS A 190 11.92 8.99 23.86
C LYS A 190 10.99 7.82 23.56
N SER A 191 11.54 6.77 22.96
CA SER A 191 10.87 5.48 22.84
C SER A 191 10.49 4.95 24.22
N SER A 192 9.32 4.31 24.34
CA SER A 192 8.94 3.61 25.57
C SER A 192 9.94 2.48 25.88
N PRO A 193 10.37 2.29 27.13
CA PRO A 193 11.18 1.14 27.54
C PRO A 193 10.49 -0.21 27.28
N SER A 194 9.15 -0.22 27.24
CA SER A 194 8.34 -1.41 26.96
C SER A 194 8.18 -1.71 25.46
N ALA A 195 8.82 -0.93 24.58
CA ALA A 195 8.73 -1.13 23.14
C ALA A 195 9.49 -2.42 22.73
N ARG A 196 8.74 -3.50 22.52
CA ARG A 196 9.27 -4.82 22.13
C ARG A 196 9.79 -4.81 20.70
N SER A 197 11.02 -5.31 20.52
CA SER A 197 11.56 -5.64 19.20
C SER A 197 10.87 -6.88 18.64
N ARG A 198 10.47 -6.85 17.37
CA ARG A 198 9.88 -8.00 16.65
C ARG A 198 10.84 -8.52 15.59
N SER A 199 11.02 -9.83 15.54
CA SER A 199 11.86 -10.48 14.53
C SER A 199 11.26 -10.34 13.11
N ILE A 200 12.06 -10.58 12.08
CA ILE A 200 11.60 -10.56 10.68
C ILE A 200 10.50 -11.61 10.46
N GLU A 201 10.67 -12.79 11.07
CA GLU A 201 9.74 -13.91 11.01
C GLU A 201 8.43 -13.59 11.74
N GLU A 202 8.50 -12.97 12.92
CA GLU A 202 7.30 -12.50 13.64
C GLU A 202 6.51 -11.49 12.79
N ARG A 203 7.21 -10.55 12.14
CA ARG A 203 6.57 -9.57 11.25
C ARG A 203 5.94 -10.24 10.03
N LYS A 204 6.62 -11.22 9.44
CA LYS A 204 6.09 -12.01 8.32
C LYS A 204 4.82 -12.75 8.75
N ARG A 205 4.87 -13.52 9.83
CA ARG A 205 3.70 -14.23 10.37
C ARG A 205 2.51 -13.31 10.63
N ASN A 206 2.76 -12.13 11.20
CA ASN A 206 1.69 -11.14 11.43
C ASN A 206 1.08 -10.62 10.11
N ARG A 207 1.89 -10.43 9.05
CA ARG A 207 1.35 -10.04 7.73
C ARG A 207 0.51 -11.15 7.14
N GLU A 208 1.00 -12.38 7.18
CA GLU A 208 0.30 -13.54 6.63
C GLU A 208 -1.03 -13.77 7.34
N GLN A 209 -1.08 -13.65 8.67
CA GLN A 209 -2.33 -13.70 9.44
C GLN A 209 -3.31 -12.58 9.04
N ARG A 210 -2.80 -11.37 8.78
CA ARG A 210 -3.65 -10.25 8.34
C ARG A 210 -4.16 -10.44 6.92
N PHE A 211 -3.34 -10.95 6.00
CA PHE A 211 -3.81 -11.32 4.67
C PHE A 211 -4.85 -12.42 4.76
N HIS A 212 -4.60 -13.47 5.54
CA HIS A 212 -5.55 -14.55 5.77
C HIS A 212 -6.90 -14.00 6.27
N GLY A 213 -6.89 -13.16 7.31
CA GLY A 213 -8.10 -12.55 7.85
C GLY A 213 -8.84 -11.66 6.84
N TYR A 214 -8.10 -10.83 6.09
CA TYR A 214 -8.67 -9.94 5.09
C TYR A 214 -9.33 -10.71 3.93
N PHE A 215 -8.69 -11.78 3.45
CA PHE A 215 -9.16 -12.59 2.32
C PHE A 215 -10.03 -13.80 2.70
N ALA A 216 -10.34 -14.00 3.98
CA ALA A 216 -11.08 -15.17 4.48
C ALA A 216 -12.44 -15.40 3.77
N ASN A 217 -13.11 -14.32 3.36
CA ASN A 217 -14.40 -14.36 2.67
C ASN A 217 -14.31 -13.91 1.21
N ALA A 218 -13.11 -13.97 0.60
CA ALA A 218 -12.92 -13.58 -0.79
C ALA A 218 -13.66 -14.53 -1.74
N LYS A 219 -14.22 -13.98 -2.81
CA LYS A 219 -14.93 -14.74 -3.85
C LYS A 219 -14.31 -14.44 -5.23
N PRO A 220 -14.35 -15.40 -6.16
CA PRO A 220 -13.90 -15.17 -7.52
C PRO A 220 -14.78 -14.14 -8.22
N VAL A 221 -14.13 -13.24 -8.94
CA VAL A 221 -14.74 -12.27 -9.84
C VAL A 221 -13.96 -12.29 -11.15
N THR A 222 -14.62 -12.61 -12.25
CA THR A 222 -14.04 -12.55 -13.60
C THR A 222 -14.09 -11.11 -14.11
N LEU A 223 -12.93 -10.58 -14.48
CA LEU A 223 -12.72 -9.19 -14.85
C LEU A 223 -12.08 -9.10 -16.25
N PRO A 224 -12.84 -8.68 -17.29
CA PRO A 224 -12.31 -8.50 -18.64
C PRO A 224 -11.37 -7.30 -18.74
N PHE A 225 -10.19 -7.46 -19.35
CA PHE A 225 -9.18 -6.39 -19.47
C PHE A 225 -9.71 -5.13 -20.16
N ALA A 226 -10.57 -5.31 -21.18
CA ALA A 226 -11.15 -4.21 -21.92
C ALA A 226 -12.08 -3.31 -21.08
N GLN A 227 -12.64 -3.85 -19.99
CA GLN A 227 -13.54 -3.11 -19.08
C GLN A 227 -12.83 -2.71 -17.79
N THR A 228 -11.84 -3.48 -17.37
CA THR A 228 -11.04 -3.28 -16.16
C THR A 228 -9.56 -3.44 -16.47
N PRO A 229 -8.94 -2.45 -17.12
CA PRO A 229 -7.52 -2.50 -17.44
C PRO A 229 -6.65 -2.66 -16.20
N ILE A 230 -5.53 -3.37 -16.35
CA ILE A 230 -4.59 -3.67 -15.27
C ILE A 230 -3.43 -2.66 -15.28
N GLY A 231 -3.76 -1.38 -15.06
CA GLY A 231 -2.82 -0.30 -14.75
C GLY A 231 -1.54 -0.23 -15.58
N GLU A 232 -0.46 0.28 -14.97
CA GLU A 232 0.80 0.61 -15.65
C GLU A 232 1.54 -0.61 -16.26
N PHE A 233 1.30 -1.82 -15.76
CA PHE A 233 2.10 -3.00 -16.08
C PHE A 233 1.29 -4.22 -16.57
N GLY A 234 0.01 -4.03 -16.92
CA GLY A 234 -0.86 -5.11 -17.36
C GLY A 234 -1.80 -4.71 -18.49
N PRO A 235 -2.54 -5.67 -19.07
CA PRO A 235 -3.30 -5.49 -20.31
C PRO A 235 -4.51 -4.55 -20.19
N GLY A 236 -5.08 -4.18 -21.33
CA GLY A 236 -6.32 -3.40 -21.43
C GLY A 236 -6.10 -1.88 -21.57
N MET A 237 -4.84 -1.44 -21.66
CA MET A 237 -4.47 -0.03 -21.75
C MET A 237 -4.35 0.45 -23.20
N GLY A 238 -4.43 -0.46 -24.18
CA GLY A 238 -4.23 -0.17 -25.58
C GLY A 238 -5.30 -0.77 -26.49
N VAL A 239 -4.98 -0.82 -27.79
CA VAL A 239 -5.81 -1.48 -28.80
C VAL A 239 -5.31 -2.91 -28.97
N ARG A 240 -6.16 -3.90 -28.64
CA ARG A 240 -5.87 -5.32 -28.84
C ARG A 240 -5.65 -5.60 -30.33
N LEU A 241 -4.58 -6.33 -30.65
CA LEU A 241 -4.27 -6.76 -32.01
C LEU A 241 -5.07 -8.01 -32.38
N ASP A 242 -5.38 -8.16 -33.67
CA ASP A 242 -6.11 -9.31 -34.19
C ASP A 242 -5.25 -10.59 -34.17
N ASP A 243 -5.92 -11.75 -34.23
CA ASP A 243 -5.27 -13.07 -34.18
C ASP A 243 -4.27 -13.30 -35.32
N GLY A 244 -4.48 -12.69 -36.49
CA GLY A 244 -3.55 -12.76 -37.62
C GLY A 244 -2.23 -12.07 -37.28
N THR A 245 -2.31 -10.85 -36.76
CA THR A 245 -1.15 -10.11 -36.26
C THR A 245 -0.45 -10.85 -35.12
N VAL A 246 -1.21 -11.41 -34.16
CA VAL A 246 -0.66 -12.19 -33.03
C VAL A 246 0.13 -13.42 -33.52
N ARG A 247 -0.33 -14.12 -34.57
CA ARG A 247 0.40 -15.25 -35.17
C ARG A 247 1.72 -14.81 -35.80
N VAL A 248 1.74 -13.68 -36.50
CA VAL A 248 2.97 -13.12 -37.08
C VAL A 248 3.97 -12.77 -35.97
N LEU A 249 3.50 -12.11 -34.90
CA LEU A 249 4.34 -11.79 -33.73
C LEU A 249 4.89 -13.05 -33.06
N SER A 250 4.08 -14.11 -32.95
CA SER A 250 4.52 -15.39 -32.38
C SER A 250 5.65 -16.02 -33.20
N ALA A 251 5.50 -16.04 -34.54
CA ALA A 251 6.52 -16.58 -35.44
C ALA A 251 7.83 -15.77 -35.36
N ALA A 252 7.74 -14.43 -35.34
CA ALA A 252 8.90 -13.56 -35.24
C ALA A 252 9.61 -13.67 -33.89
N LEU A 253 8.87 -13.86 -32.79
CA LEU A 253 9.42 -13.98 -31.45
C LEU A 253 9.98 -15.39 -31.17
N GLY A 254 9.51 -16.41 -31.90
CA GLY A 254 9.82 -17.81 -31.63
C GLY A 254 9.15 -18.34 -30.36
N ALA A 255 8.06 -17.72 -29.92
CA ALA A 255 7.29 -18.08 -28.74
C ALA A 255 5.80 -17.83 -28.98
N THR A 256 4.93 -18.52 -28.23
CA THR A 256 3.48 -18.33 -28.39
C THR A 256 3.06 -17.02 -27.74
N VAL A 257 2.62 -16.04 -28.53
CA VAL A 257 1.99 -14.82 -28.03
C VAL A 257 0.52 -15.12 -27.79
N GLN A 258 0.08 -15.02 -26.53
CA GLN A 258 -1.30 -15.26 -26.11
C GLN A 258 -2.16 -13.99 -26.16
N TYR A 259 -1.53 -12.83 -26.00
CA TYR A 259 -2.19 -11.53 -26.04
C TYR A 259 -1.22 -10.48 -26.56
N ALA A 260 -1.72 -9.55 -27.38
CA ALA A 260 -0.95 -8.41 -27.84
C ALA A 260 -1.84 -7.17 -27.92
N GLU A 261 -1.32 -6.03 -27.46
CA GLU A 261 -1.96 -4.72 -27.66
C GLU A 261 -0.94 -3.64 -28.01
N ARG A 262 -1.40 -2.64 -28.76
CA ARG A 262 -0.61 -1.44 -29.08
C ARG A 262 -1.02 -0.28 -28.18
N ARG A 263 -0.03 0.37 -27.56
CA ARG A 263 -0.18 1.50 -26.61
C ARG A 263 0.60 2.70 -27.13
N GLY A 264 0.02 3.42 -28.09
CA GLY A 264 0.77 4.43 -28.84
C GLY A 264 1.96 3.79 -29.57
N GLY A 265 3.17 4.26 -29.27
CA GLY A 265 4.42 3.71 -29.83
C GLY A 265 4.88 2.38 -29.22
N GLU A 266 4.29 1.96 -28.11
CA GLU A 266 4.65 0.72 -27.40
C GLU A 266 3.85 -0.49 -27.90
N LEU A 267 4.52 -1.65 -27.96
CA LEU A 267 3.88 -2.96 -28.16
C LEU A 267 3.96 -3.76 -26.84
N PHE A 268 2.82 -4.20 -26.33
CA PHE A 268 2.73 -5.01 -25.12
C PHE A 268 2.29 -6.44 -25.49
N LEU A 269 3.06 -7.43 -25.06
CA LEU A 269 2.85 -8.85 -25.36
C LEU A 269 2.76 -9.67 -24.08
N ILE A 270 1.85 -10.64 -24.07
CA ILE A 270 1.84 -11.73 -23.08
C ILE A 270 2.17 -13.02 -23.82
N VAL A 271 3.22 -13.70 -23.36
CA VAL A 271 3.76 -14.88 -24.02
C VAL A 271 3.69 -16.11 -23.12
N ALA A 272 3.53 -17.27 -23.74
CA ALA A 272 3.72 -18.57 -23.11
C ALA A 272 5.11 -19.13 -23.45
N GLY A 273 5.84 -19.55 -22.41
CA GLY A 273 7.19 -20.10 -22.54
C GLY A 273 8.29 -19.04 -22.47
N SER A 274 9.53 -19.48 -22.72
CA SER A 274 10.71 -18.61 -22.73
C SER A 274 10.88 -17.94 -24.09
N VAL A 275 11.41 -16.71 -24.07
CA VAL A 275 11.76 -15.95 -25.26
C VAL A 275 13.28 -15.81 -25.31
N SER A 276 13.88 -16.02 -26.48
CA SER A 276 15.32 -15.86 -26.65
C SER A 276 15.78 -14.43 -26.34
N GLU A 277 17.06 -14.26 -26.01
CA GLU A 277 17.58 -12.93 -25.66
C GLU A 277 17.57 -11.95 -26.83
N THR A 278 17.75 -12.42 -28.07
CA THR A 278 17.89 -11.53 -29.24
C THR A 278 16.58 -11.24 -29.96
N ALA A 279 15.57 -12.11 -29.86
CA ALA A 279 14.32 -11.97 -30.59
C ALA A 279 13.55 -10.67 -30.28
N PRO A 280 13.43 -10.21 -29.01
CA PRO A 280 12.69 -8.98 -28.71
C PRO A 280 13.25 -7.72 -29.38
N ALA A 281 14.57 -7.57 -29.42
CA ALA A 281 15.22 -6.41 -30.03
C ALA A 281 15.01 -6.38 -31.56
N ARG A 282 15.06 -7.55 -32.20
CA ARG A 282 14.74 -7.70 -33.63
C ARG A 282 13.28 -7.37 -33.90
N LEU A 283 12.37 -7.97 -33.13
CA LEU A 283 10.94 -7.73 -33.26
C LEU A 283 10.59 -6.24 -33.12
N LYS A 284 11.13 -5.57 -32.10
CA LYS A 284 10.93 -4.13 -31.87
C LYS A 284 11.34 -3.31 -33.10
N ALA A 285 12.47 -3.62 -33.73
CA ALA A 285 12.94 -2.95 -34.93
C ALA A 285 12.02 -3.23 -36.13
N ASP A 286 11.62 -4.49 -36.34
CA ASP A 286 10.78 -4.92 -37.46
C ASP A 286 9.40 -4.26 -37.42
N VAL A 287 8.79 -4.16 -36.22
CA VAL A 287 7.47 -3.55 -36.02
C VAL A 287 7.53 -2.04 -35.74
N LYS A 288 8.73 -1.46 -35.76
CA LYS A 288 9.01 -0.03 -35.50
C LYS A 288 8.33 0.48 -34.22
N ALA A 289 8.45 -0.26 -33.13
CA ALA A 289 7.93 0.15 -31.83
C ALA A 289 8.99 0.94 -31.03
N ASP A 290 8.55 1.97 -30.32
CA ASP A 290 9.40 2.77 -29.44
C ASP A 290 9.84 1.96 -28.21
N ALA A 291 8.97 1.06 -27.76
CA ALA A 291 9.20 0.14 -26.66
C ALA A 291 8.48 -1.19 -26.90
N LEU A 292 9.09 -2.28 -26.42
CA LEU A 292 8.47 -3.60 -26.37
C LEU A 292 8.43 -4.09 -24.93
N ILE A 293 7.23 -4.38 -24.43
CA ILE A 293 7.02 -5.00 -23.12
C ILE A 293 6.59 -6.45 -23.33
N ILE A 294 7.30 -7.37 -22.71
CA ILE A 294 6.96 -8.79 -22.71
C ILE A 294 6.71 -9.23 -21.28
N ALA A 295 5.53 -9.81 -21.05
CA ALA A 295 5.10 -10.44 -19.81
C ALA A 295 4.71 -11.90 -20.05
N SER A 296 4.59 -12.67 -18.98
CA SER A 296 3.98 -14.00 -18.96
C SER A 296 2.72 -14.02 -18.10
N ALA A 297 1.82 -14.97 -18.31
CA ALA A 297 0.65 -15.13 -17.42
C ALA A 297 1.07 -15.33 -15.95
N THR A 298 2.19 -16.03 -15.72
CA THR A 298 2.73 -16.31 -14.38
C THR A 298 3.23 -15.07 -13.63
N ASP A 299 3.47 -13.95 -14.33
CA ASP A 299 3.83 -12.68 -13.70
C ASP A 299 2.66 -12.03 -12.94
N TYR A 300 1.42 -12.41 -13.31
CA TYR A 300 0.20 -11.89 -12.70
C TYR A 300 -0.38 -12.84 -11.65
N GLU A 301 -0.15 -14.14 -11.77
CA GLU A 301 -0.65 -15.14 -10.83
C GLU A 301 -0.25 -14.83 -9.38
N ASN A 302 -1.19 -14.99 -8.46
CA ASN A 302 -1.02 -14.72 -7.03
C ASN A 302 -0.67 -13.26 -6.69
N ALA A 303 -0.64 -12.33 -7.66
CA ALA A 303 -0.36 -10.93 -7.39
C ALA A 303 -1.51 -10.28 -6.62
N VAL A 304 -1.17 -9.52 -5.59
CA VAL A 304 -2.11 -8.65 -4.90
C VAL A 304 -2.39 -7.45 -5.79
N VAL A 305 -3.67 -7.15 -6.00
CA VAL A 305 -4.14 -6.02 -6.79
C VAL A 305 -5.07 -5.15 -5.97
N ALA A 306 -5.13 -3.86 -6.28
CA ALA A 306 -6.25 -3.02 -5.87
C ALA A 306 -7.32 -2.98 -6.96
N LEU A 307 -8.58 -3.13 -6.55
CA LEU A 307 -9.75 -2.93 -7.39
C LEU A 307 -10.21 -1.48 -7.20
N ASN A 308 -10.19 -0.69 -8.26
CA ASN A 308 -10.48 0.74 -8.20
C ASN A 308 -11.80 1.09 -8.88
N ASP A 309 -12.49 2.10 -8.38
CA ASP A 309 -13.62 2.74 -9.07
C ASP A 309 -13.15 3.73 -10.17
N ALA A 310 -14.11 4.41 -10.80
CA ALA A 310 -13.83 5.40 -11.85
C ALA A 310 -13.04 6.63 -11.36
N GLN A 311 -13.03 6.90 -10.06
CA GLN A 311 -12.32 8.00 -9.42
C GLN A 311 -10.98 7.55 -8.81
N MET A 312 -10.53 6.33 -9.10
CA MET A 312 -9.31 5.73 -8.54
C MET A 312 -9.35 5.60 -7.00
N ASN A 313 -10.54 5.48 -6.40
CA ASN A 313 -10.66 5.04 -5.02
C ASN A 313 -10.54 3.51 -4.98
N VAL A 314 -9.79 3.01 -3.98
CA VAL A 314 -9.65 1.57 -3.75
C VAL A 314 -10.93 1.04 -3.11
N LEU A 315 -11.68 0.22 -3.84
CA LEU A 315 -12.87 -0.49 -3.37
C LEU A 315 -12.49 -1.65 -2.44
N GLY A 316 -11.34 -2.27 -2.71
CA GLY A 316 -10.77 -3.35 -1.94
C GLY A 316 -9.52 -3.90 -2.61
N LEU A 317 -8.78 -4.73 -1.89
CA LEU A 317 -7.71 -5.55 -2.46
C LEU A 317 -8.26 -6.89 -2.96
N GLY A 318 -7.60 -7.44 -3.97
CA GLY A 318 -7.84 -8.75 -4.55
C GLY A 318 -6.54 -9.51 -4.78
N VAL A 319 -6.67 -10.79 -5.14
CA VAL A 319 -5.56 -11.64 -5.59
C VAL A 319 -5.92 -12.23 -6.93
N ILE A 320 -5.07 -12.06 -7.95
CA ILE A 320 -5.27 -12.74 -9.24
C ILE A 320 -5.03 -14.24 -9.02
N ARG A 321 -6.04 -15.06 -9.29
CA ARG A 321 -5.98 -16.52 -9.11
C ARG A 321 -5.84 -17.28 -10.41
N ALA A 322 -6.47 -16.76 -11.45
CA ALA A 322 -6.31 -17.25 -12.81
C ALA A 322 -6.17 -16.05 -13.75
N PHE A 323 -5.35 -16.22 -14.78
CA PHE A 323 -5.06 -15.18 -15.74
C PHE A 323 -5.16 -15.81 -17.14
N HIS A 324 -6.11 -15.31 -17.94
CA HIS A 324 -6.47 -15.90 -19.24
C HIS A 324 -6.22 -14.87 -20.36
N PRO A 325 -4.96 -14.69 -20.81
CA PRO A 325 -4.63 -13.67 -21.80
C PRO A 325 -5.38 -13.82 -23.12
N ALA A 326 -5.55 -15.06 -23.59
CA ALA A 326 -6.24 -15.35 -24.85
C ALA A 326 -7.72 -14.92 -24.79
N ASP A 327 -8.38 -15.16 -23.66
CA ASP A 327 -9.78 -14.77 -23.44
C ASP A 327 -9.89 -13.26 -23.09
N GLY A 328 -8.79 -12.65 -22.66
CA GLY A 328 -8.72 -11.23 -22.34
C GLY A 328 -9.31 -10.90 -20.96
N GLU A 329 -9.17 -11.82 -20.00
CA GLU A 329 -9.74 -11.68 -18.65
C GLU A 329 -8.83 -12.24 -17.55
N ALA A 330 -9.07 -11.80 -16.32
CA ALA A 330 -8.48 -12.35 -15.12
C ALA A 330 -9.58 -12.73 -14.11
N GLU A 331 -9.36 -13.83 -13.40
CA GLU A 331 -10.14 -14.17 -12.22
C GLU A 331 -9.44 -13.60 -10.98
N VAL A 332 -10.09 -12.65 -10.31
CA VAL A 332 -9.61 -12.00 -9.09
C VAL A 332 -10.45 -12.44 -7.91
N TRP A 333 -9.81 -12.93 -6.87
CA TRP A 333 -10.47 -13.21 -5.60
C TRP A 333 -10.44 -11.96 -4.74
N ALA A 334 -11.61 -11.41 -4.43
CA ALA A 334 -11.75 -10.19 -3.64
C ALA A 334 -12.84 -10.35 -2.56
N PRO A 335 -12.67 -9.74 -1.37
CA PRO A 335 -13.74 -9.66 -0.38
C PRO A 335 -14.86 -8.72 -0.82
N GLY A 336 -16.11 -9.08 -0.51
CA GLY A 336 -17.29 -8.26 -0.80
C GLY A 336 -17.74 -8.29 -2.27
N ASP A 337 -18.79 -7.54 -2.60
CA ASP A 337 -19.33 -7.42 -3.96
C ASP A 337 -18.78 -6.15 -4.63
N VAL A 338 -17.53 -6.21 -5.07
CA VAL A 338 -16.79 -5.07 -5.65
C VAL A 338 -16.67 -5.16 -7.18
N GLY A 339 -16.97 -6.31 -7.78
CA GLY A 339 -16.73 -6.58 -9.21
C GLY A 339 -17.43 -5.60 -10.14
N LYS A 340 -18.73 -5.36 -9.94
CA LYS A 340 -19.53 -4.44 -10.78
C LYS A 340 -19.09 -2.99 -10.72
N GLN A 341 -18.48 -2.59 -9.60
CA GLN A 341 -18.01 -1.23 -9.36
C GLN A 341 -16.57 -1.02 -9.84
N THR A 342 -15.83 -2.11 -10.06
CA THR A 342 -14.43 -2.07 -10.49
C THR A 342 -14.34 -1.55 -11.91
N ARG A 343 -13.45 -0.57 -12.10
CA ARG A 343 -13.15 0.09 -13.38
C ARG A 343 -11.70 -0.07 -13.80
N SER A 344 -10.81 -0.37 -12.87
CA SER A 344 -9.42 -0.71 -13.17
C SER A 344 -8.81 -1.53 -12.05
N LEU A 345 -7.73 -2.25 -12.38
CA LEU A 345 -6.87 -2.91 -11.41
C LEU A 345 -5.53 -2.18 -11.32
N THR A 346 -5.00 -2.03 -10.12
CA THR A 346 -3.60 -1.64 -9.92
C THR A 346 -2.80 -2.86 -9.46
N LEU A 347 -1.79 -3.24 -10.24
CA LEU A 347 -0.93 -4.37 -9.94
C LEU A 347 0.08 -4.02 -8.83
N GLY A 348 0.19 -4.89 -7.82
CA GLY A 348 1.22 -4.82 -6.79
C GLY A 348 2.36 -5.82 -7.04
N ALA A 349 3.52 -5.55 -6.44
CA ALA A 349 4.65 -6.48 -6.42
C ALA A 349 4.50 -7.60 -5.37
N ALA A 350 3.61 -7.42 -4.38
CA ALA A 350 3.30 -8.44 -3.38
C ALA A 350 2.51 -9.60 -4.01
N ARG A 351 2.87 -10.82 -3.64
CA ARG A 351 2.20 -12.04 -4.06
C ARG A 351 1.86 -12.90 -2.85
N ILE A 352 0.67 -13.50 -2.85
CA ILE A 352 0.21 -14.33 -1.73
C ILE A 352 -0.57 -15.56 -2.20
N LEU A 353 -0.49 -16.64 -1.41
CA LEU A 353 -1.37 -17.79 -1.55
C LEU A 353 -2.75 -17.51 -0.90
N PRO A 354 -3.78 -18.34 -1.16
CA PRO A 354 -5.10 -18.19 -0.51
C PRO A 354 -5.03 -18.33 1.01
N SER A 355 -4.02 -19.04 1.52
CA SER A 355 -3.74 -19.15 2.95
C SER A 355 -3.31 -17.83 3.58
N GLY A 356 -2.95 -16.81 2.79
CA GLY A 356 -2.33 -15.56 3.24
C GLY A 356 -0.81 -15.59 3.26
N GLU A 357 -0.19 -16.74 2.96
CA GLU A 357 1.27 -16.89 2.90
C GLU A 357 1.90 -15.98 1.86
N GLU A 358 2.97 -15.27 2.24
CA GLU A 358 3.72 -14.39 1.34
C GLU A 358 4.65 -15.20 0.43
N LEU A 359 4.48 -15.02 -0.87
CA LEU A 359 5.38 -15.54 -1.90
C LEU A 359 6.50 -14.52 -2.20
N PRO A 360 7.61 -14.95 -2.82
CA PRO A 360 8.60 -14.02 -3.36
C PRO A 360 7.94 -12.96 -4.24
N LYS A 361 8.34 -11.70 -4.07
CA LYS A 361 7.85 -10.58 -4.89
C LYS A 361 8.07 -10.88 -6.37
N GLY A 362 7.09 -10.57 -7.21
CA GLY A 362 7.19 -10.94 -8.62
C GLY A 362 6.21 -10.22 -9.53
N ALA A 363 6.79 -9.54 -10.50
CA ALA A 363 6.38 -9.53 -11.90
C ALA A 363 7.69 -9.29 -12.69
N ARG A 364 8.01 -10.18 -13.64
CA ARG A 364 9.24 -10.11 -14.43
C ARG A 364 8.91 -9.57 -15.81
N PHE A 365 8.66 -8.26 -15.87
CA PHE A 365 8.49 -7.58 -17.15
C PHE A 365 9.84 -7.41 -17.82
N ARG A 366 9.90 -7.78 -19.10
CA ARG A 366 11.05 -7.49 -19.95
C ARG A 366 10.73 -6.25 -20.78
N PHE A 367 11.50 -5.19 -20.56
CA PHE A 367 11.42 -3.93 -21.32
C PHE A 367 12.60 -3.89 -22.30
N VAL A 368 12.31 -3.68 -23.58
CA VAL A 368 13.29 -3.63 -24.68
C VAL A 368 13.13 -2.37 -25.51
#